data_AF-A0A2V8WV24-F1
#
_entry.id   AF-A0A2V8WV24-F1
#
_cell.length_a   1.000
_cell.length_b   1.000
_cell.length_c   1.000
_cell.angle_alpha   90.00
_cell.angle_beta   90.00
_cell.angle_gamma   90.00
#
_symmetry.space_group_name_H-M   'P 1'
#
loop_
_entity.id
_entity.type
_entity.pdbx_description
1 polymer ?
#
loop_
_entity_poly.entity_id
_entity_poly.type
_entity_poly.pdbx_seq_one_letter_code
_entity_poly.pdbx_strand_id
1 'polypeptide(L)'
;MSKKRKQRKNHLGSSIDDFLKAEGIFEEAQAQAVKEVVAWQLDEAMRKRKISKNKMAKLLKTSRTQVDRLLSPKSDITLSSLQRAAAMVGRRVMIELV
;
A
#
# COMPACT_ATOMS: atom_id res chain seq x y z
N MET A 1 34.12 -9.48 32.49
CA MET A 1 33.62 -10.40 31.44
C MET A 1 32.31 -11.01 31.90
N SER A 2 31.17 -10.62 31.34
CA SER A 2 29.89 -11.32 31.57
C SER A 2 29.24 -11.62 30.22
N LYS A 3 29.29 -12.90 29.84
CA LYS A 3 28.73 -13.47 28.61
C LYS A 3 27.22 -13.19 28.54
N LYS A 4 26.78 -12.40 27.56
CA LYS A 4 25.37 -12.34 27.13
C LYS A 4 24.96 -13.73 26.63
N ARG A 5 24.03 -14.39 27.32
CA ARG A 5 23.35 -15.60 26.81
C ARG A 5 22.54 -15.23 25.58
N LYS A 6 23.02 -15.60 24.39
CA LYS A 6 22.24 -15.59 23.14
C LYS A 6 21.29 -16.78 23.19
N GLN A 7 20.11 -16.58 23.79
CA GLN A 7 19.01 -17.54 23.67
C GLN A 7 18.61 -17.61 22.18
N ARG A 8 19.02 -18.69 21.51
CA ARG A 8 18.54 -19.01 20.17
C ARG A 8 17.08 -19.42 20.30
N LYS A 9 16.20 -18.67 19.63
CA LYS A 9 14.77 -18.96 19.51
C LYS A 9 14.61 -20.22 18.65
N ASN A 10 14.77 -21.40 19.23
CA ASN A 10 14.77 -22.69 18.51
C ASN A 10 13.39 -23.12 17.98
N HIS A 11 12.34 -22.31 18.14
CA HIS A 11 10.98 -22.60 17.66
C HIS A 11 10.39 -21.46 16.80
N LEU A 12 11.16 -20.43 16.48
CA LEU A 12 10.78 -19.52 15.40
C LEU A 12 11.23 -20.18 14.10
N GLY A 13 10.27 -20.62 13.28
CA GLY A 13 10.55 -21.05 11.91
C GLY A 13 11.19 -19.94 11.08
N SER A 14 11.35 -20.20 9.78
CA SER A 14 11.80 -19.18 8.82
C SER A 14 10.88 -17.96 8.82
N SER A 15 11.39 -16.79 8.43
CA SER A 15 10.53 -15.61 8.31
C SER A 15 9.50 -15.78 7.18
N ILE A 16 8.46 -14.95 7.18
CA ILE A 16 7.49 -14.94 6.06
C ILE A 16 8.19 -14.60 4.74
N ASP A 17 9.18 -13.71 4.76
CA ASP A 17 9.97 -13.34 3.59
C ASP A 17 10.76 -14.54 3.07
N ASP A 18 11.39 -15.30 3.97
CA ASP A 18 12.13 -16.52 3.60
C ASP A 18 11.20 -17.58 2.99
N PHE A 19 10.01 -17.74 3.56
CA PHE A 19 8.98 -18.63 3.04
C PHE A 19 8.53 -18.19 1.64
N LEU A 20 8.16 -16.93 1.45
CA LEU A 20 7.72 -16.39 0.16
C LEU A 20 8.82 -16.43 -0.90
N LYS A 21 10.09 -16.30 -0.51
CA LYS A 21 11.24 -16.48 -1.40
C LYS A 21 11.42 -17.94 -1.80
N ALA A 22 11.26 -18.87 -0.86
CA ALA A 22 11.30 -20.31 -1.14
C ALA A 22 10.19 -20.74 -2.11
N GLU A 23 9.00 -20.13 -1.99
CA GLU A 23 7.88 -20.34 -2.91
C GLU A 23 8.01 -19.56 -4.24
N GLY A 24 9.01 -18.69 -4.38
CA GLY A 24 9.24 -17.91 -5.61
C GLY A 24 8.24 -16.77 -5.85
N ILE A 25 7.41 -16.42 -4.86
CA ILE A 25 6.33 -15.42 -4.97
C ILE A 25 6.61 -14.12 -4.22
N PHE A 26 7.81 -13.97 -3.64
CA PHE A 26 8.16 -12.82 -2.79
C PHE A 26 7.93 -11.47 -3.48
N GLU A 27 8.42 -11.29 -4.70
CA GLU A 27 8.30 -10.01 -5.42
C GLU A 27 6.84 -9.66 -5.75
N GLU A 28 6.04 -10.65 -6.15
CA GLU A 28 4.61 -10.46 -6.44
C GLU A 28 3.84 -10.10 -5.15
N ALA A 29 4.10 -10.82 -4.07
CA ALA A 29 3.49 -10.57 -2.76
C ALA A 29 3.86 -9.17 -2.23
N GLN A 30 5.12 -8.77 -2.38
CA GLN A 30 5.57 -7.43 -1.99
C GLN A 30 4.90 -6.34 -2.81
N ALA A 31 4.83 -6.49 -4.14
CA ALA A 31 4.13 -5.55 -5.01
C ALA A 31 2.64 -5.42 -4.65
N GLN A 32 1.99 -6.55 -4.38
CA GLN A 32 0.58 -6.60 -3.95
C GLN A 32 0.38 -5.89 -2.60
N ALA A 33 1.25 -6.15 -1.62
CA ALA A 33 1.20 -5.51 -0.31
C ALA A 33 1.33 -3.98 -0.41
N VAL A 34 2.23 -3.49 -1.26
CA VAL A 34 2.36 -2.03 -1.51
C VAL A 34 1.05 -1.45 -2.07
N LYS A 35 0.42 -2.11 -3.05
CA LYS A 35 -0.86 -1.64 -3.62
C LYS A 35 -1.97 -1.61 -2.57
N GLU A 36 -2.05 -2.62 -1.71
CA GLU A 36 -3.03 -2.69 -0.61
C GLU A 36 -2.86 -1.55 0.38
N VAL A 37 -1.61 -1.32 0.83
CA VAL A 37 -1.31 -0.24 1.78
C VAL A 37 -1.65 1.12 1.19
N VAL A 38 -1.28 1.37 -0.07
CA VAL A 38 -1.57 2.64 -0.75
C VAL A 38 -3.07 2.89 -0.90
N ALA A 39 -3.83 1.89 -1.37
CA ALA A 39 -5.28 1.97 -1.52
C ALA A 39 -5.97 2.24 -0.18
N TRP A 40 -5.58 1.50 0.86
CA TRP A 40 -6.09 1.69 2.23
C TRP A 40 -5.77 3.09 2.76
N GLN A 41 -4.54 3.58 2.59
CA GLN A 41 -4.15 4.91 3.06
C GLN A 41 -4.96 6.03 2.38
N LEU A 42 -5.29 5.88 1.10
CA LEU A 42 -6.13 6.82 0.37
C LEU A 42 -7.59 6.76 0.87
N ASP A 43 -8.16 5.56 1.03
CA ASP A 43 -9.52 5.37 1.55
C ASP A 43 -9.69 5.96 2.96
N GLU A 44 -8.73 5.67 3.85
CA GLU A 44 -8.69 6.25 5.20
C GLU A 44 -8.64 7.77 5.17
N ALA A 45 -7.83 8.36 4.28
CA ALA A 45 -7.73 9.81 4.14
C ALA A 45 -9.03 10.43 3.61
N MET A 46 -9.69 9.76 2.65
CA MET A 46 -11.02 10.13 2.17
C MET A 46 -12.05 10.09 3.30
N ARG A 47 -12.07 9.03 4.11
CA ARG A 47 -12.99 8.89 5.24
C ARG A 47 -12.79 9.98 6.29
N LYS A 48 -11.54 10.25 6.69
CA LYS A 48 -11.20 11.33 7.63
C LYS A 48 -11.65 12.71 7.15
N ARG A 49 -11.59 12.95 5.84
CA ARG A 49 -12.04 14.21 5.20
C ARG A 49 -13.50 14.21 4.76
N LYS A 50 -14.25 13.13 5.02
CA LYS A 50 -15.65 12.96 4.58
C LYS A 50 -15.82 13.16 3.07
N ILE A 51 -14.86 12.69 2.27
CA ILE A 51 -14.91 12.72 0.81
C ILE A 51 -15.47 11.39 0.32
N SER A 52 -16.67 11.40 -0.26
CA SER A 52 -17.23 10.22 -0.91
C SER A 52 -16.55 9.94 -2.25
N LYS A 53 -16.66 8.71 -2.77
CA LYS A 53 -16.14 8.35 -4.11
C LYS A 53 -16.71 9.23 -5.22
N ASN A 54 -18.00 9.56 -5.15
CA ASN A 54 -18.65 10.47 -6.10
C ASN A 54 -18.08 11.89 -6.03
N LYS A 55 -17.80 12.39 -4.81
CA LYS A 55 -17.17 13.70 -4.63
C LYS A 55 -15.73 13.69 -5.17
N MET A 56 -14.96 12.64 -4.88
CA MET A 56 -13.61 12.46 -5.41
C MET A 56 -13.60 12.43 -6.94
N ALA A 57 -14.53 11.70 -7.56
CA ALA A 57 -14.66 11.62 -9.01
C ALA A 57 -14.90 13.01 -9.63
N LYS A 58 -15.79 13.81 -9.02
CA LYS A 58 -16.03 15.20 -9.44
C LYS A 58 -14.78 16.08 -9.28
N LEU A 59 -14.07 15.98 -8.17
CA LEU A 59 -12.84 16.75 -7.90
C LEU A 59 -11.72 16.41 -8.91
N LEU A 60 -11.58 15.13 -9.24
CA LEU A 60 -10.57 14.64 -10.18
C LEU A 60 -10.99 14.78 -11.65
N LYS A 61 -12.22 15.26 -11.92
CA LYS A 61 -12.83 15.32 -13.26
C LYS A 61 -12.76 13.97 -13.99
N THR A 62 -13.19 12.92 -13.28
CA THR A 62 -13.15 11.54 -13.78
C THR A 62 -14.41 10.76 -13.41
N SER A 63 -14.54 9.53 -13.90
CA SER A 63 -15.63 8.62 -13.55
C SER A 63 -15.44 7.99 -12.17
N ARG A 64 -16.54 7.60 -11.53
CA ARG A 64 -16.53 6.83 -10.28
C ARG A 64 -15.70 5.55 -10.40
N THR A 65 -15.77 4.86 -11.55
CA THR A 65 -15.00 3.65 -11.83
C THR A 65 -13.49 3.89 -11.77
N GLN A 66 -13.00 5.05 -12.24
CA GLN A 66 -11.58 5.38 -12.09
C GLN A 66 -11.18 5.61 -10.63
N VAL A 67 -12.07 6.17 -9.81
CA VAL A 67 -11.85 6.27 -8.36
C VAL A 67 -11.87 4.90 -7.70
N ASP A 68 -12.78 4.01 -8.10
CA ASP A 68 -12.81 2.63 -7.59
C ASP A 68 -11.51 1.88 -7.90
N ARG A 69 -10.89 2.12 -9.07
CA ARG A 69 -9.56 1.57 -9.40
C ARG A 69 -8.45 2.12 -8.49
N LEU A 70 -8.48 3.41 -8.13
CA LEU A 70 -7.52 4.00 -7.18
C LEU A 70 -7.61 3.42 -5.77
N LEU A 71 -8.78 2.90 -5.40
CA LEU A 71 -9.04 2.27 -4.11
C LEU A 71 -8.99 0.74 -4.17
N SER A 72 -8.61 0.18 -5.32
CA SER A 72 -8.53 -1.25 -5.55
C SER A 72 -7.07 -1.68 -5.64
N PRO A 73 -6.61 -2.63 -4.82
CA PRO A 73 -5.25 -3.15 -4.92
C PRO A 73 -5.04 -4.05 -6.15
N LYS A 74 -6.13 -4.51 -6.77
CA LYS A 74 -6.11 -5.40 -7.95
C LYS A 74 -5.93 -4.63 -9.27
N SER A 75 -6.02 -3.31 -9.23
CA SER A 75 -5.98 -2.47 -10.42
C SER A 75 -4.66 -1.72 -10.49
N ASP A 76 -4.01 -1.77 -11.65
CA ASP A 76 -2.86 -0.92 -11.87
C ASP A 76 -3.29 0.53 -12.04
N ILE A 77 -2.55 1.42 -11.38
CA ILE A 77 -2.79 2.85 -11.39
C ILE A 77 -1.52 3.58 -11.77
N THR A 78 -1.66 4.72 -12.44
CA THR A 78 -0.51 5.57 -12.74
C THR A 78 -0.11 6.39 -11.52
N LEU A 79 1.19 6.66 -11.37
CA LEU A 79 1.70 7.56 -10.32
C LEU A 79 1.03 8.93 -10.38
N SER A 80 0.79 9.45 -11.59
CA SER A 80 0.10 10.72 -11.81
C SER A 80 -1.34 10.73 -11.30
N SER A 81 -2.04 9.59 -11.36
CA SER A 81 -3.42 9.48 -10.83
C SER A 81 -3.42 9.39 -9.31
N LEU A 82 -2.46 8.64 -8.75
CA LEU A 82 -2.29 8.55 -7.30
C LEU A 82 -1.91 9.91 -6.68
N GLN A 83 -0.98 10.64 -7.30
CA GLN A 83 -0.57 11.98 -6.85
C GLN A 83 -1.74 12.96 -6.81
N ARG A 84 -2.57 13.00 -7.86
CA ARG A 84 -3.76 13.88 -7.90
C ARG A 84 -4.77 13.50 -6.81
N ALA A 85 -5.03 12.21 -6.62
CA ALA A 85 -5.96 11.74 -5.59
C ALA A 85 -5.44 12.05 -4.17
N ALA A 86 -4.15 11.84 -3.92
CA ALA A 86 -3.49 12.19 -2.67
C ALA A 86 -3.61 13.70 -2.37
N ALA A 87 -3.42 14.55 -3.38
CA ALA A 87 -3.56 16.00 -3.23
C ALA A 87 -4.99 16.41 -2.80
N MET A 88 -6.03 15.77 -3.33
CA MET A 88 -7.43 16.04 -2.94
C MET A 88 -7.70 15.71 -1.46
N VAL A 89 -6.95 14.78 -0.89
CA VAL A 89 -7.02 14.42 0.53
C VAL A 89 -5.95 15.11 1.40
N GLY A 90 -5.22 16.09 0.85
CA GLY A 90 -4.18 16.83 1.57
C GLY A 90 -2.96 16.00 1.92
N ARG A 91 -2.61 15.03 1.08
CA ARG A 91 -1.41 14.19 1.19
C ARG A 91 -0.50 14.37 -0.02
N ARG A 92 0.74 13.89 0.10
CA ARG A 92 1.69 13.76 -1.02
C ARG A 92 2.13 12.32 -1.18
N VAL A 93 2.50 11.95 -2.38
CA VAL A 93 3.14 10.65 -2.68
C VAL A 93 4.66 10.86 -2.66
N MET A 94 5.37 9.99 -1.95
CA MET A 94 6.83 9.88 -2.00
C MET A 94 7.19 8.44 -2.37
N ILE A 95 8.17 8.29 -3.25
CA ILE A 95 8.64 7.00 -3.74
C ILE A 95 10.15 7.03 -3.69
N GLU A 96 10.73 5.93 -3.25
CA GLU A 96 12.16 5.68 -3.18
C GLU A 96 12.45 4.35 -3.88
N LEU A 97 13.55 4.30 -4.61
CA LEU A 97 14.10 3.04 -5.13
C LEU A 97 15.11 2.55 -4.11
N VAL A 98 14.88 1.35 -3.57
CA VAL A 98 15.70 0.71 -2.52
C VAL A 98 16.54 -0.42 -3.07
#